data_AF-A0A7C2LXG2-F1
#
_entry.id   AF-A0A7C2LXG2-F1
#
_cell.length_a   1.000
_cell.length_b   1.000
_cell.length_c   1.000
_cell.angle_alpha   90.00
_cell.angle_beta   90.00
_cell.angle_gamma   90.00
#
_symmetry.space_group_name_H-M   'P 1'
#
loop_
_entity.id
_entity.type
_entity.pdbx_description
1 polymer ?
#
loop_
_entity_poly.entity_id
_entity_poly.type
_entity_poly.pdbx_seq_one_letter_code
_entity_poly.pdbx_strand_id
1 'polypeptide(L)'
;MTQRSALRLPFLATLALVALAAPAPSAKADLYVLESTVAAVKAGSRLGDGDRIDIPTGAQIRAVLPSGKTQTIRGPYQGTIADLAKGQPANEGVMTWIKNILLTGGATEGTPGAVRSFSRAPERITTGFSWSAVPAMIDGSVCIQSGAKLQLVRAAAGRAERVLVVDVARMDKGEVQWEAASKAAPWPDTVAARADAEYDLLIDNRPRRRVTLRVLDSLPADDDVLTELHRLGCKAQFEAWVGERIAKK
;
A
#
# COMPACT_ATOMS: atom_id res chain seq x y z
N MET A 1 52.48 63.96 30.69
CA MET A 1 52.07 63.29 31.95
C MET A 1 50.93 62.35 31.63
N THR A 2 50.94 61.03 31.86
CA THR A 2 51.97 60.06 32.22
C THR A 2 51.38 58.71 31.82
N GLN A 3 52.21 57.91 31.17
CA GLN A 3 52.02 56.55 30.68
C GLN A 3 51.68 55.56 31.82
N ARG A 4 50.90 54.49 31.56
CA ARG A 4 51.23 53.10 31.98
C ARG A 4 50.21 52.06 31.50
N SER A 5 50.73 51.19 30.62
CA SER A 5 50.22 49.86 30.28
C SER A 5 50.14 48.93 31.50
N ALA A 6 49.18 48.01 31.51
CA ALA A 6 49.32 46.73 32.21
C ALA A 6 48.48 45.64 31.52
N LEU A 7 49.19 44.81 30.77
CA LEU A 7 48.81 43.53 30.18
C LEU A 7 48.83 42.46 31.29
N ARG A 8 47.77 41.64 31.50
CA ARG A 8 47.84 40.26 32.04
C ARG A 8 46.57 39.43 31.71
N LEU A 9 46.66 38.58 30.68
CA LEU A 9 46.00 37.25 30.61
C LEU A 9 46.79 36.27 31.53
N PRO A 10 46.38 35.01 31.83
CA PRO A 10 45.25 34.19 31.33
C PRO A 10 44.52 33.37 32.44
N PHE A 11 43.43 32.67 32.12
CA PHE A 11 43.23 31.30 32.64
C PHE A 11 42.34 30.49 31.70
N LEU A 12 42.92 29.39 31.21
CA LEU A 12 42.32 28.39 30.34
C LEU A 12 41.26 27.59 31.09
N ALA A 13 40.13 27.33 30.43
CA ALA A 13 39.28 26.17 30.70
C ALA A 13 38.62 25.72 29.38
N THR A 14 39.43 25.12 28.50
CA THR A 14 38.95 24.50 27.27
C THR A 14 38.36 23.14 27.62
N LEU A 15 37.05 23.11 27.89
CA LEU A 15 36.30 21.86 28.05
C LEU A 15 36.21 21.18 26.68
N ALA A 16 37.04 20.15 26.46
CA ALA A 16 36.96 19.29 25.29
C ALA A 16 35.69 18.44 25.39
N LEU A 17 34.60 18.92 24.79
CA LEU A 17 33.37 18.17 24.62
C LEU A 17 33.62 17.11 23.53
N VAL A 18 34.01 15.90 23.94
CA VAL A 18 34.07 14.73 23.06
C VAL A 18 32.63 14.40 22.67
N ALA A 19 32.20 14.95 21.52
CA ALA A 19 30.95 14.57 20.90
C ALA A 19 31.03 13.10 20.50
N LEU A 20 30.42 12.23 21.30
CA LEU A 20 30.08 10.86 20.90
C LEU A 20 29.19 10.97 19.66
N ALA A 21 29.80 10.86 18.48
CA ALA A 21 29.10 10.55 17.25
C ALA A 21 28.56 9.13 17.40
N ALA A 22 27.36 9.00 17.99
CA ALA A 22 26.63 7.75 17.94
C ALA A 22 26.45 7.39 16.44
N PRO A 23 26.87 6.19 16.00
CA PRO A 23 26.56 5.77 14.64
C PRO A 23 25.05 5.74 14.51
N ALA A 24 24.51 6.59 13.63
CA ALA A 24 23.10 6.57 13.30
C ALA A 24 22.76 5.15 12.82
N PRO A 25 21.69 4.53 13.32
CA PRO A 25 21.25 3.24 12.80
C PRO A 25 21.02 3.41 11.30
N SER A 26 21.77 2.67 10.47
CA SER A 26 21.43 2.55 9.05
C SER A 26 20.03 1.95 9.00
N ALA A 27 19.08 2.72 8.47
CA ALA A 27 17.76 2.23 8.16
C ALA A 27 17.94 0.98 7.28
N LYS A 28 17.41 -0.16 7.73
CA LYS A 28 17.47 -1.40 6.97
C LYS A 28 16.65 -1.23 5.69
N ALA A 29 17.33 -1.06 4.57
CA ALA A 29 16.81 -1.13 3.22
C ALA A 29 16.32 -2.55 2.85
N ASP A 30 15.25 -2.98 3.50
CA ASP A 30 14.53 -4.19 3.10
C ASP A 30 13.83 -3.95 1.76
N LEU A 31 14.05 -4.85 0.80
CA LEU A 31 13.39 -4.87 -0.49
C LEU A 31 12.43 -6.06 -0.54
N TYR A 32 11.25 -5.86 -1.12
CA TYR A 32 10.25 -6.93 -1.29
C TYR A 32 10.00 -7.22 -2.76
N VAL A 33 10.19 -8.48 -3.15
CA VAL A 33 10.02 -8.91 -4.55
C VAL A 33 8.54 -9.11 -4.84
N LEU A 34 8.02 -8.44 -5.85
CA LEU A 34 6.64 -8.58 -6.33
C LEU A 34 6.53 -9.63 -7.42
N GLU A 35 7.44 -9.56 -8.40
CA GLU A 35 7.49 -10.46 -9.56
C GLU A 35 8.96 -10.83 -9.82
N SER A 36 9.20 -12.04 -10.31
CA SER A 36 10.55 -12.50 -10.66
C SER A 36 10.50 -13.52 -11.79
N THR A 37 11.41 -13.36 -12.74
CA THR A 37 11.75 -14.37 -13.76
C THR A 37 13.06 -15.09 -13.43
N VAL A 38 13.73 -14.70 -12.34
CA VAL A 38 14.99 -15.29 -11.88
C VAL A 38 14.68 -16.49 -11.00
N ALA A 39 15.14 -17.68 -11.37
CA ALA A 39 14.83 -18.92 -10.65
C ALA A 39 15.24 -18.90 -9.16
N ALA A 40 16.32 -18.20 -8.82
CA ALA A 40 16.83 -18.08 -7.46
C ALA A 40 16.03 -17.08 -6.58
N VAL A 41 15.23 -16.20 -7.17
CA VAL A 41 14.51 -15.13 -6.47
C VAL A 41 13.00 -15.38 -6.59
N LYS A 42 12.31 -15.57 -5.47
CA LYS A 42 10.87 -15.88 -5.46
C LYS A 42 10.04 -14.61 -5.29
N ALA A 43 8.92 -14.50 -6.01
CA ALA A 43 7.91 -13.49 -5.72
C ALA A 43 7.41 -13.62 -4.26
N GLY A 44 7.23 -12.49 -3.59
CA GLY A 44 6.90 -12.39 -2.16
C GLY A 44 8.09 -12.51 -1.21
N SER A 45 9.31 -12.77 -1.69
CA SER A 45 10.49 -12.82 -0.81
C SER A 45 10.95 -11.43 -0.38
N ARG A 46 11.45 -11.34 0.86
CA ARG A 46 12.21 -10.20 1.36
C ARG A 46 13.70 -10.42 1.08
N LEU A 47 14.36 -9.40 0.56
CA LEU A 47 15.82 -9.31 0.46
C LEU A 47 16.30 -8.19 1.38
N GLY A 48 17.29 -8.48 2.22
CA GLY A 48 17.90 -7.51 3.11
C GLY A 48 19.02 -6.72 2.44
N ASP A 49 19.42 -5.60 3.04
CA ASP A 49 20.41 -4.65 2.51
C ASP A 49 21.71 -5.29 2.02
N GLY A 50 22.22 -6.25 2.79
CA GLY A 50 23.49 -6.92 2.54
C GLY A 50 23.38 -8.11 1.59
N ASP A 51 22.16 -8.47 1.17
CA ASP A 51 21.96 -9.56 0.24
C ASP A 51 22.51 -9.15 -1.13
N ARG A 52 23.22 -10.08 -1.77
CA ARG A 52 23.65 -9.92 -3.15
C ARG A 52 22.62 -10.54 -4.07
N ILE A 53 22.28 -9.82 -5.13
CA ILE A 53 21.41 -10.32 -6.17
C ILE A 53 22.18 -10.42 -7.48
N ASP A 54 21.94 -11.52 -8.18
CA ASP A 54 22.42 -11.77 -9.53
C ASP A 54 21.20 -11.99 -10.43
N ILE A 55 21.02 -11.11 -11.41
CA ILE A 55 19.93 -11.15 -12.38
C ILE A 55 20.59 -11.43 -13.73
N PRO A 56 20.43 -12.64 -14.29
CA PRO A 56 21.05 -12.99 -15.56
C PRO A 56 20.43 -12.21 -16.72
N THR A 57 21.17 -12.12 -17.83
CA THR A 57 20.70 -11.49 -19.08
C THR A 57 19.34 -12.00 -19.49
N GLY A 58 18.42 -11.09 -19.82
CA GLY A 58 17.05 -11.42 -20.24
C GLY A 58 16.09 -11.74 -19.09
N ALA A 59 16.59 -11.87 -17.86
CA ALA A 59 15.75 -11.96 -16.68
C ALA A 59 15.51 -10.56 -16.07
N GLN A 60 14.49 -10.49 -15.24
CA GLN A 60 14.11 -9.31 -14.48
C GLN A 60 13.42 -9.68 -13.18
N ILE A 61 13.52 -8.77 -12.21
CA ILE A 61 12.68 -8.75 -11.01
C ILE A 61 11.93 -7.43 -10.95
N ARG A 62 10.73 -7.43 -10.39
CA ARG A 62 10.02 -6.23 -9.99
C ARG A 62 9.91 -6.25 -8.47
N ALA A 63 10.34 -5.18 -7.82
CA ALA A 63 10.39 -5.11 -6.37
C ALA A 63 9.91 -3.76 -5.84
N VAL A 64 9.50 -3.75 -4.58
CA VAL A 64 9.27 -2.53 -3.81
C VAL A 64 10.55 -2.18 -3.06
N LEU A 65 11.07 -0.99 -3.33
CA LEU A 65 12.23 -0.42 -2.65
C LEU A 65 11.82 0.13 -1.28
N PRO A 66 12.78 0.42 -0.38
CA PRO A 66 12.49 1.03 0.93
C PRO A 66 11.71 2.34 0.84
N SER A 67 11.80 3.05 -0.27
CA SER A 67 11.03 4.28 -0.55
C SER A 67 9.55 4.05 -0.79
N GLY A 68 9.11 2.79 -0.90
CA GLY A 68 7.75 2.41 -1.27
C GLY A 68 7.50 2.44 -2.79
N LYS A 69 8.45 2.96 -3.58
CA LYS A 69 8.37 2.90 -5.04
C LYS A 69 8.61 1.49 -5.53
N THR A 70 7.95 1.13 -6.63
CA THR A 70 8.31 -0.09 -7.34
C THR A 70 9.38 0.18 -8.37
N GLN A 71 10.24 -0.81 -8.60
CA GLN A 71 11.25 -0.74 -9.63
C GLN A 71 11.38 -2.10 -10.31
N THR A 72 11.46 -2.08 -11.63
CA THR A 72 11.86 -3.25 -12.42
C THR A 72 13.36 -3.21 -12.64
N ILE A 73 14.07 -4.24 -12.18
CA ILE A 73 15.51 -4.39 -12.32
C ILE A 73 15.75 -5.48 -13.37
N ARG A 74 16.37 -5.10 -14.49
CA ARG A 74 16.65 -5.99 -15.63
C ARG A 74 18.10 -6.44 -15.60
N GLY A 75 18.32 -7.70 -15.97
CA GLY A 75 19.65 -8.25 -16.13
C GLY A 75 20.34 -7.81 -17.43
N PRO A 76 21.68 -7.92 -17.51
CA PRO A 76 22.56 -8.42 -16.45
C PRO A 76 22.73 -7.39 -15.32
N TYR A 77 22.52 -7.82 -14.07
CA TYR A 77 22.74 -7.00 -12.89
C TYR A 77 23.34 -7.85 -11.77
N GLN A 78 24.43 -7.36 -11.19
CA GLN A 78 25.07 -7.98 -10.04
C GLN A 78 25.46 -6.90 -9.04
N GLY A 79 24.87 -6.94 -7.84
CA GLY A 79 25.04 -5.89 -6.85
C GLY A 79 24.40 -6.21 -5.52
N THR A 80 24.49 -5.29 -4.56
CA THR A 80 23.80 -5.40 -3.28
C THR A 80 22.45 -4.71 -3.32
N ILE A 81 21.52 -5.10 -2.44
CA ILE A 81 20.24 -4.40 -2.29
C ILE A 81 20.45 -2.95 -1.84
N ALA A 82 21.47 -2.69 -1.02
CA ALA A 82 21.85 -1.33 -0.62
C ALA A 82 22.15 -0.41 -1.82
N ASP A 83 22.75 -0.95 -2.90
CA ASP A 83 23.04 -0.17 -4.11
C ASP A 83 21.77 0.24 -4.85
N LEU A 84 20.74 -0.63 -4.85
CA LEU A 84 19.44 -0.36 -5.47
C LEU A 84 18.63 0.68 -4.69
N ALA A 85 18.77 0.69 -3.36
CA ALA A 85 18.06 1.61 -2.47
C ALA A 85 18.78 2.96 -2.28
N LYS A 86 19.98 3.12 -2.83
CA LYS A 86 20.84 4.28 -2.55
C LYS A 86 20.19 5.59 -2.97
N GLY A 87 20.20 6.57 -2.06
CA GLY A 87 19.75 7.94 -2.31
C GLY A 87 18.23 8.13 -2.28
N GLN A 88 17.47 7.12 -1.89
CA GLN A 88 16.03 7.23 -1.75
C GLN A 88 15.62 7.32 -0.28
N PRO A 89 14.74 8.26 0.11
CA PRO A 89 14.22 8.31 1.47
C PRO A 89 13.33 7.08 1.71
N ALA A 90 13.43 6.46 2.89
CA ALA A 90 12.59 5.33 3.26
C ALA A 90 11.14 5.78 3.53
N ASN A 91 10.18 4.93 3.20
CA ASN A 91 8.75 5.10 3.47
C ASN A 91 8.26 3.96 4.37
N GLU A 92 8.46 4.13 5.68
CA GLU A 92 8.17 3.10 6.68
C GLU A 92 6.71 2.63 6.67
N GLY A 93 5.77 3.52 6.33
CA GLY A 93 4.34 3.19 6.26
C GLY A 93 4.01 2.18 5.15
N VAL A 94 4.50 2.44 3.93
CA VAL A 94 4.35 1.50 2.80
C VAL A 94 4.99 0.15 3.13
N MET A 95 6.20 0.17 3.68
CA MET A 95 6.92 -1.07 4.03
C MET A 95 6.21 -1.86 5.14
N THR A 96 5.58 -1.16 6.09
CA THR A 96 4.76 -1.78 7.13
C THR A 96 3.52 -2.47 6.54
N TRP A 97 2.83 -1.83 5.60
CA TRP A 97 1.68 -2.45 4.92
C TRP A 97 2.09 -3.70 4.14
N ILE A 98 3.19 -3.66 3.38
CA ILE A 98 3.72 -4.82 2.65
C ILE A 98 4.06 -5.96 3.60
N LYS A 99 4.81 -5.66 4.67
CA LYS A 99 5.18 -6.66 5.68
C LYS A 99 3.93 -7.32 6.27
N ASN A 100 2.91 -6.55 6.61
CA ASN A 100 1.67 -7.08 7.15
C ASN A 100 0.94 -7.98 6.13
N ILE A 101 0.88 -7.58 4.86
CA ILE A 101 0.29 -8.40 3.79
C ILE A 101 1.02 -9.73 3.63
N LEU A 102 2.35 -9.72 3.69
CA LEU A 102 3.15 -10.94 3.56
C LEU A 102 3.01 -11.86 4.79
N LEU A 103 2.83 -11.29 5.98
CA LEU A 103 2.64 -12.05 7.23
C LEU A 103 1.23 -12.63 7.36
N THR A 104 0.19 -11.84 7.08
CA THR A 104 -1.22 -12.25 7.25
C THR A 104 -1.85 -12.78 5.97
N GLY A 105 -1.13 -12.75 4.86
CA GLY A 105 -1.66 -13.05 3.54
C GLY A 105 -2.68 -12.04 3.03
N GLY A 106 -2.75 -10.84 3.63
CA GLY A 106 -3.76 -9.80 3.32
C GLY A 106 -5.10 -10.01 4.03
N ALA A 107 -5.19 -10.94 4.99
CA ALA A 107 -6.40 -11.11 5.79
C ALA A 107 -6.50 -10.01 6.86
N THR A 108 -7.65 -9.34 6.93
CA THR A 108 -8.04 -8.56 8.10
C THR A 108 -8.81 -9.48 9.04
N GLU A 109 -8.22 -9.79 10.19
CA GLU A 109 -8.88 -10.58 11.23
C GLU A 109 -10.13 -9.85 11.71
N GLY A 110 -11.29 -10.43 11.44
CA GLY A 110 -12.56 -9.99 11.97
C GLY A 110 -13.34 -11.18 12.50
N THR A 111 -12.90 -11.74 13.63
CA THR A 111 -13.71 -12.30 14.75
C THR A 111 -12.80 -13.09 15.72
N PRO A 112 -12.62 -12.66 16.97
CA PRO A 112 -12.02 -13.49 18.01
C PRO A 112 -12.96 -14.67 18.34
N GLY A 113 -12.52 -15.92 18.12
CA GLY A 113 -13.24 -17.11 18.60
C GLY A 113 -13.37 -18.33 17.67
N ALA A 114 -12.85 -18.31 16.44
CA ALA A 114 -12.97 -19.47 15.53
C ALA A 114 -11.73 -20.38 15.52
N VAL A 115 -11.78 -21.35 16.43
CA VAL A 115 -11.30 -22.75 16.36
C VAL A 115 -10.23 -23.20 15.34
N ARG A 116 -9.28 -23.93 15.90
CA ARG A 116 -8.47 -25.01 15.31
C ARG A 116 -9.19 -25.75 14.17
N SER A 117 -8.75 -25.55 12.92
CA SER A 117 -8.86 -26.58 11.89
C SER A 117 -7.82 -26.34 10.79
N PHE A 118 -7.00 -27.36 10.52
CA PHE A 118 -6.20 -27.44 9.31
C PHE A 118 -7.15 -27.52 8.11
N SER A 119 -7.22 -26.47 7.31
CA SER A 119 -7.76 -26.52 5.94
C SER A 119 -7.34 -25.27 5.19
N ARG A 120 -6.65 -25.48 4.06
CA ARG A 120 -6.42 -24.59 2.91
C ARG A 120 -6.31 -23.09 3.25
N ALA A 121 -5.13 -22.50 3.03
CA ALA A 121 -4.94 -21.04 3.05
C ALA A 121 -6.17 -20.38 2.41
N PRO A 122 -6.86 -19.45 3.13
CA PRO A 122 -8.14 -18.93 2.69
C PRO A 122 -7.99 -18.48 1.25
N GLU A 123 -8.82 -19.03 0.37
CA GLU A 123 -8.89 -18.58 -1.01
C GLU A 123 -9.17 -17.08 -0.95
N ARG A 124 -8.18 -16.28 -1.36
CA ARG A 124 -8.22 -14.83 -1.28
C ARG A 124 -9.38 -14.36 -2.15
N ILE A 125 -10.54 -14.10 -1.54
CA ILE A 125 -11.63 -13.46 -2.26
C ILE A 125 -11.35 -11.97 -2.28
N THR A 126 -10.33 -11.56 -3.03
CA THR A 126 -10.04 -10.14 -3.28
C THR A 126 -10.75 -9.75 -4.56
N THR A 127 -11.51 -8.66 -4.52
CA THR A 127 -11.85 -7.94 -5.74
C THR A 127 -10.53 -7.47 -6.36
N GLY A 128 -10.34 -7.72 -7.66
CA GLY A 128 -9.10 -7.30 -8.33
C GLY A 128 -8.86 -5.79 -8.21
N PHE A 129 -7.61 -5.38 -8.40
CA PHE A 129 -7.23 -3.98 -8.37
C PHE A 129 -7.89 -3.23 -9.53
N SER A 130 -8.52 -2.10 -9.22
CA SER A 130 -9.10 -1.20 -10.22
C SER A 130 -9.25 0.20 -9.65
N TRP A 131 -9.19 1.21 -10.53
CA TRP A 131 -9.47 2.62 -10.24
C TRP A 131 -10.94 3.00 -10.46
N SER A 132 -11.80 2.06 -10.85
CA SER A 132 -13.24 2.29 -11.05
C SER A 132 -14.12 1.35 -10.23
N ALA A 133 -13.52 0.44 -9.47
CA ALA A 133 -14.24 -0.53 -8.65
C ALA A 133 -14.31 -0.07 -7.20
N VAL A 134 -15.52 -0.03 -6.64
CA VAL A 134 -15.78 0.25 -5.22
C VAL A 134 -16.20 -1.05 -4.53
N PRO A 135 -15.35 -1.67 -3.70
CA PRO A 135 -15.72 -2.89 -3.01
C PRO A 135 -16.83 -2.65 -1.99
N ALA A 136 -17.91 -3.40 -2.09
CA ALA A 136 -19.10 -3.14 -1.28
C ALA A 136 -19.08 -3.76 0.13
N MET A 137 -18.05 -4.55 0.43
CA MET A 137 -17.94 -5.34 1.66
C MET A 137 -16.83 -4.85 2.61
N ILE A 138 -16.26 -3.69 2.32
CA ILE A 138 -15.15 -3.10 3.09
C ILE A 138 -15.58 -1.79 3.74
N ASP A 139 -14.80 -1.38 4.75
CA ASP A 139 -14.84 -0.03 5.29
C ASP A 139 -13.55 0.72 4.93
N GLY A 140 -13.60 2.04 4.92
CA GLY A 140 -12.42 2.91 4.75
C GLY A 140 -12.35 3.60 3.39
N SER A 141 -11.14 4.03 3.00
CA SER A 141 -10.96 4.81 1.78
C SER A 141 -10.86 3.94 0.53
N VAL A 142 -11.50 4.39 -0.55
CA VAL A 142 -11.42 3.81 -1.89
C VAL A 142 -11.00 4.89 -2.88
N CYS A 143 -9.88 4.68 -3.54
CA CYS A 143 -9.30 5.56 -4.54
C CYS A 143 -9.92 5.27 -5.90
N ILE A 144 -10.50 6.28 -6.53
CA ILE A 144 -11.13 6.17 -7.85
C ILE A 144 -10.61 7.23 -8.81
N GLN A 145 -10.60 6.92 -10.10
CA GLN A 145 -10.29 7.89 -11.13
C GLN A 145 -11.47 8.83 -11.37
N SER A 146 -11.19 10.13 -11.45
CA SER A 146 -12.16 11.15 -11.84
C SER A 146 -12.77 10.84 -13.21
N GLY A 147 -14.09 10.95 -13.33
CA GLY A 147 -14.83 10.68 -14.56
C GLY A 147 -14.97 9.21 -14.97
N ALA A 148 -14.43 8.26 -14.19
CA ALA A 148 -14.60 6.84 -14.49
C ALA A 148 -16.04 6.38 -14.25
N LYS A 149 -16.51 5.43 -15.08
CA LYS A 149 -17.78 4.72 -14.84
C LYS A 149 -17.59 3.76 -13.68
N LEU A 150 -18.04 4.16 -12.50
CA LEU A 150 -17.86 3.39 -11.28
C LEU A 150 -18.73 2.14 -11.25
N GLN A 151 -18.21 1.11 -10.59
CA GLN A 151 -18.91 -0.13 -10.34
C GLN A 151 -18.80 -0.51 -8.87
N LEU A 152 -19.92 -0.93 -8.29
CA LEU A 152 -19.91 -1.63 -7.01
C LEU A 152 -19.50 -3.08 -7.25
N VAL A 153 -18.45 -3.54 -6.57
CA VAL A 153 -17.92 -4.90 -6.73
C VAL A 153 -18.07 -5.72 -5.46
N ARG A 154 -18.38 -7.00 -5.64
CA ARG A 154 -18.41 -8.01 -4.59
C ARG A 154 -17.37 -9.09 -4.84
N ALA A 155 -16.86 -9.64 -3.74
CA ALA A 155 -15.76 -10.58 -3.74
C ALA A 155 -16.10 -11.88 -4.53
N ALA A 156 -17.27 -12.45 -4.26
CA ALA A 156 -17.77 -13.66 -4.91
C ALA A 156 -19.04 -13.35 -5.73
N ALA A 157 -19.14 -14.01 -6.88
CA ALA A 157 -20.38 -14.07 -7.63
C ALA A 157 -21.40 -14.89 -6.83
N GLY A 158 -22.67 -14.52 -6.87
CA GLY A 158 -23.71 -15.21 -6.10
C GLY A 158 -25.10 -14.96 -6.66
N ARG A 159 -26.12 -15.12 -5.82
CA ARG A 159 -27.50 -14.76 -6.17
C ARG A 159 -27.64 -13.27 -6.50
N ALA A 160 -28.76 -12.92 -7.11
CA ALA A 160 -29.12 -11.52 -7.25
C ALA A 160 -29.26 -10.87 -5.86
N GLU A 161 -28.67 -9.69 -5.68
CA GLU A 161 -28.62 -9.00 -4.39
C GLU A 161 -28.61 -7.49 -4.62
N ARG A 162 -29.46 -6.77 -3.88
CA ARG A 162 -29.58 -5.32 -3.96
C ARG A 162 -28.63 -4.65 -2.97
N VAL A 163 -28.12 -3.50 -3.37
CA VAL A 163 -27.34 -2.61 -2.52
C VAL A 163 -27.89 -1.19 -2.64
N LEU A 164 -28.17 -0.59 -1.48
CA LEU A 164 -28.53 0.80 -1.36
C LEU A 164 -27.28 1.60 -1.00
N VAL A 165 -26.95 2.57 -1.85
CA VAL A 165 -25.88 3.55 -1.62
C VAL A 165 -26.52 4.82 -1.09
N VAL A 166 -25.95 5.36 -0.02
CA VAL A 166 -26.40 6.62 0.60
C VAL A 166 -25.21 7.57 0.70
N ASP A 167 -25.27 8.73 0.06
CA ASP A 167 -24.35 9.85 0.34
C ASP A 167 -24.66 10.36 1.75
N VAL A 168 -23.73 10.22 2.69
CA VAL A 168 -23.97 10.52 4.11
C VAL A 168 -24.26 12.01 4.34
N ALA A 169 -23.64 12.89 3.55
CA ALA A 169 -23.77 14.33 3.72
C ALA A 169 -25.01 14.90 3.02
N ARG A 170 -25.34 14.38 1.84
CA ARG A 170 -26.47 14.86 1.03
C ARG A 170 -27.76 14.10 1.27
N MET A 171 -27.67 12.92 1.86
CA MET A 171 -28.76 11.97 2.01
C MET A 171 -29.35 11.51 0.67
N ASP A 172 -28.63 11.73 -0.43
CA ASP A 172 -28.96 11.19 -1.75
C ASP A 172 -28.88 9.66 -1.70
N LYS A 173 -29.82 9.00 -2.37
CA LYS A 173 -29.97 7.54 -2.32
C LYS A 173 -30.07 6.97 -3.72
N GLY A 174 -29.45 5.82 -3.90
CA GLY A 174 -29.55 5.06 -5.14
C GLY A 174 -29.44 3.57 -4.86
N GLU A 175 -30.33 2.80 -5.46
CA GLU A 175 -30.33 1.35 -5.35
C GLU A 175 -29.91 0.74 -6.68
N VAL A 176 -29.03 -0.25 -6.60
CA VAL A 176 -28.61 -1.06 -7.74
C VAL A 176 -28.57 -2.53 -7.33
N GLN A 177 -28.49 -3.42 -8.31
CA GLN A 177 -28.51 -4.86 -8.10
C GLN A 177 -27.30 -5.51 -8.76
N TRP A 178 -26.62 -6.40 -8.03
CA TRP A 178 -25.80 -7.41 -8.69
C TRP A 178 -26.71 -8.49 -9.24
N GLU A 179 -26.63 -8.75 -10.54
CA GLU A 179 -27.32 -9.89 -11.14
C GLU A 179 -26.74 -11.23 -10.65
N ALA A 180 -27.53 -12.29 -10.81
CA ALA A 180 -27.08 -13.64 -10.51
C ALA A 180 -25.78 -13.95 -11.29
N ALA A 181 -24.82 -14.58 -10.62
CA ALA A 181 -23.47 -14.86 -11.10
C ALA A 181 -22.60 -13.64 -11.47
N SER A 182 -23.09 -12.41 -11.33
CA SER A 182 -22.27 -11.20 -11.54
C SER A 182 -21.46 -10.84 -10.29
N LYS A 183 -20.27 -10.26 -10.47
CA LYS A 183 -19.47 -9.64 -9.40
C LYS A 183 -19.55 -8.12 -9.37
N ALA A 184 -20.20 -7.51 -10.37
CA ALA A 184 -20.23 -6.07 -10.55
C ALA A 184 -21.65 -5.57 -10.83
N ALA A 185 -21.96 -4.40 -10.29
CA ALA A 185 -23.15 -3.61 -10.57
C ALA A 185 -22.69 -2.18 -10.87
N PRO A 186 -23.38 -1.42 -11.75
CA PRO A 186 -23.05 -0.01 -11.95
C PRO A 186 -23.23 0.76 -10.63
N TRP A 187 -22.45 1.82 -10.44
CA TRP A 187 -22.75 2.79 -9.40
C TRP A 187 -24.10 3.48 -9.70
N PRO A 188 -24.96 3.77 -8.69
CA PRO A 188 -26.27 4.37 -8.96
C PRO A 188 -26.15 5.78 -9.56
N ASP A 189 -26.84 6.04 -10.68
CA ASP A 189 -26.82 7.35 -11.36
C ASP A 189 -27.43 8.48 -10.52
N THR A 190 -28.28 8.15 -9.54
CA THR A 190 -28.90 9.13 -8.62
C THR A 190 -27.97 9.60 -7.51
N VAL A 191 -26.79 8.99 -7.36
CA VAL A 191 -25.82 9.32 -6.30
C VAL A 191 -24.52 9.76 -6.94
N ALA A 192 -24.20 11.05 -6.87
CA ALA A 192 -22.94 11.55 -7.40
C ALA A 192 -21.75 10.99 -6.60
N ALA A 193 -20.73 10.48 -7.29
CA ALA A 193 -19.44 10.13 -6.69
C ALA A 193 -18.57 11.40 -6.54
N ARG A 194 -18.31 11.80 -5.29
CA ARG A 194 -17.65 13.07 -4.96
C ARG A 194 -16.34 12.82 -4.23
N ALA A 195 -15.38 13.71 -4.45
CA ALA A 195 -14.12 13.70 -3.72
C ALA A 195 -14.36 13.84 -2.22
N ASP A 196 -13.72 12.96 -1.45
CA ASP A 196 -13.70 12.92 0.00
C ASP A 196 -15.08 12.75 0.67
N ALA A 197 -16.10 12.35 -0.09
CA ALA A 197 -17.43 12.08 0.43
C ALA A 197 -17.52 10.66 1.02
N GLU A 198 -18.33 10.53 2.07
CA GLU A 198 -18.66 9.27 2.71
C GLU A 198 -19.95 8.69 2.16
N TYR A 199 -19.95 7.38 1.94
CA TYR A 199 -21.09 6.63 1.45
C TYR A 199 -21.35 5.43 2.35
N ASP A 200 -22.60 5.28 2.80
CA ASP A 200 -23.07 4.07 3.44
C ASP A 200 -23.53 3.08 2.35
N LEU A 201 -23.02 1.85 2.42
CA LEU A 201 -23.40 0.74 1.57
C LEU A 201 -24.22 -0.24 2.41
N LEU A 202 -25.49 -0.38 2.04
CA LEU A 202 -26.48 -1.15 2.78
C LEU A 202 -26.91 -2.34 1.93
N ILE A 203 -26.60 -3.54 2.41
CA ILE A 203 -26.94 -4.81 1.78
C ILE A 203 -27.79 -5.58 2.79
N ASP A 204 -28.85 -6.21 2.30
CA ASP A 204 -29.78 -6.93 3.17
C ASP A 204 -29.07 -8.02 3.98
N ASN A 205 -29.42 -8.13 5.27
CA ASN A 205 -28.80 -9.04 6.24
C ASN A 205 -27.26 -8.92 6.37
N ARG A 206 -26.67 -7.77 6.05
CA ARG A 206 -25.24 -7.48 6.27
C ARG A 206 -25.06 -6.25 7.16
N PRO A 207 -23.94 -6.18 7.92
CA PRO A 207 -23.56 -4.94 8.58
C PRO A 207 -23.42 -3.81 7.57
N ARG A 208 -23.89 -2.62 7.94
CA ARG A 208 -23.61 -1.39 7.20
C ARG A 208 -22.11 -1.24 7.00
N ARG A 209 -21.71 -0.96 5.77
CA ARG A 209 -20.34 -0.59 5.42
C ARG A 209 -20.27 0.90 5.10
N ARG A 210 -19.14 1.53 5.42
CA ARG A 210 -18.89 2.93 5.10
C ARG A 210 -17.60 3.10 4.34
N VAL A 211 -17.71 3.72 3.16
CA VAL A 211 -16.55 4.02 2.32
C VAL A 211 -16.38 5.52 2.12
N THR A 212 -15.13 5.98 2.06
CA THR A 212 -14.78 7.34 1.65
C THR A 212 -14.17 7.29 0.27
N LEU A 213 -14.74 8.02 -0.71
CA LEU A 213 -14.18 8.04 -2.05
C LEU A 213 -13.06 9.09 -2.15
N ARG A 214 -11.84 8.65 -2.45
CA ARG A 214 -10.70 9.51 -2.80
C ARG A 214 -10.66 9.62 -4.31
N VAL A 215 -11.02 10.78 -4.86
CA VAL A 215 -11.09 10.96 -6.32
C VAL A 215 -9.77 11.53 -6.82
N LEU A 216 -9.12 10.85 -7.76
CA LEU A 216 -7.87 11.26 -8.38
C LEU A 216 -8.13 11.85 -9.77
N ASP A 217 -7.71 13.08 -9.99
CA ASP A 217 -7.78 13.72 -11.32
C ASP A 217 -6.77 13.12 -12.30
N SER A 218 -5.61 12.68 -11.81
CA SER A 218 -4.61 11.94 -12.55
C SER A 218 -4.17 10.71 -11.78
N LEU A 219 -4.02 9.59 -12.51
CA LEU A 219 -3.53 8.36 -11.91
C LEU A 219 -2.01 8.43 -11.72
N PRO A 220 -1.47 7.88 -10.61
CA PRO A 220 -0.04 7.81 -10.40
C PRO A 220 0.62 6.93 -11.47
N ALA A 221 1.90 7.17 -11.73
CA ALA A 221 2.73 6.23 -12.49
C ALA A 221 2.73 4.86 -11.79
N ASP A 222 2.92 3.78 -12.56
CA ASP A 222 2.84 2.40 -12.02
C ASP A 222 3.83 2.16 -10.86
N ASP A 223 4.96 2.86 -10.86
CA ASP A 223 5.99 2.79 -9.80
C ASP A 223 5.65 3.59 -8.53
N ASP A 224 4.67 4.49 -8.59
CA ASP A 224 4.24 5.34 -7.48
C ASP A 224 2.90 4.89 -6.87
N VAL A 225 2.24 3.88 -7.45
CA VAL A 225 0.90 3.42 -7.03
C VAL A 225 0.84 3.09 -5.55
N LEU A 226 1.80 2.32 -5.02
CA LEU A 226 1.79 1.91 -3.61
C LEU A 226 1.95 3.11 -2.65
N THR A 227 2.85 4.03 -2.98
CA THR A 227 3.05 5.26 -2.22
C THR A 227 1.77 6.10 -2.19
N GLU A 228 1.11 6.24 -3.33
CA GLU A 228 -0.11 7.05 -3.45
C GLU A 228 -1.30 6.40 -2.73
N LEU A 229 -1.50 5.08 -2.88
CA LEU A 229 -2.55 4.35 -2.17
C LEU A 229 -2.34 4.40 -0.65
N HIS A 230 -1.10 4.28 -0.18
CA HIS A 230 -0.78 4.43 1.24
C HIS A 230 -1.08 5.85 1.73
N ARG A 231 -0.64 6.88 0.99
CA ARG A 231 -0.88 8.30 1.32
C ARG A 231 -2.37 8.62 1.45
N LEU A 232 -3.19 8.05 0.58
CA LEU A 232 -4.64 8.26 0.56
C LEU A 232 -5.44 7.30 1.48
N GLY A 233 -4.76 6.33 2.11
CA GLY A 233 -5.40 5.36 3.01
C GLY A 233 -6.19 4.25 2.28
N CYS A 234 -5.98 4.07 0.98
CA CYS A 234 -6.71 3.12 0.12
C CYS A 234 -6.19 1.69 0.28
N LYS A 235 -6.28 1.16 1.49
CA LYS A 235 -5.64 -0.09 1.92
C LYS A 235 -6.12 -1.33 1.14
N ALA A 236 -7.42 -1.49 0.93
CA ALA A 236 -7.95 -2.66 0.21
C ALA A 236 -7.41 -2.74 -1.23
N GLN A 237 -7.26 -1.59 -1.89
CA GLN A 237 -6.65 -1.52 -3.22
C GLN A 237 -5.15 -1.75 -3.18
N PHE A 238 -4.45 -1.26 -2.16
CA PHE A 238 -3.03 -1.58 -1.96
C PHE A 238 -2.83 -3.09 -1.85
N GLU A 239 -3.63 -3.76 -1.03
CA GLU A 239 -3.61 -5.21 -0.82
C GLU A 239 -3.90 -5.97 -2.12
N ALA A 240 -4.92 -5.55 -2.87
CA ALA A 240 -5.25 -6.13 -4.18
C ALA A 240 -4.10 -5.96 -5.19
N TRP A 241 -3.51 -4.78 -5.27
CA TRP A 241 -2.42 -4.48 -6.22
C TRP A 241 -1.18 -5.34 -5.96
N VAL A 242 -0.79 -5.50 -4.69
CA VAL A 242 0.32 -6.36 -4.27
C VAL A 242 -0.02 -7.82 -4.48
N GLY A 243 -1.23 -8.23 -4.06
CA GLY A 243 -1.70 -9.61 -4.13
C GLY A 243 -1.71 -10.16 -5.55
N GLU A 244 -2.19 -9.38 -6.52
CA GLU A 244 -2.23 -9.77 -7.94
C GLU A 244 -0.83 -9.98 -8.53
N ARG A 245 0.15 -9.14 -8.15
CA ARG A 245 1.51 -9.24 -8.69
C ARG A 245 2.27 -10.43 -8.12
N ILE A 246 2.06 -10.74 -6.84
CA ILE A 246 2.67 -11.92 -6.20
C ILE A 246 1.98 -13.22 -6.67
N ALA A 247 0.68 -13.17 -6.99
CA ALA A 247 -0.09 -14.36 -7.37
C ALA A 247 0.08 -14.78 -8.84
N LYS A 248 0.54 -13.90 -9.73
CA LYS A 248 0.88 -14.24 -11.12
C LYS A 248 2.08 -15.20 -11.13
N LYS A 249 1.80 -16.50 -11.23
CA LYS A 249 2.75 -17.57 -11.54
C LYS A 249 2.58 -18.02 -12.97
#